data_AF-A0A060CGT0-F1
#
_entry.id   AF-A0A060CGT0-F1
#
_cell.length_a   1.000
_cell.length_b   1.000
_cell.length_c   1.000
_cell.angle_alpha   90.00
_cell.angle_beta   90.00
_cell.angle_gamma   90.00
#
_symmetry.space_group_name_H-M   'P 1'
#
loop_
_entity.id
_entity.type
_entity.pdbx_description
1 polymer ?
#
loop_
_entity_poly.entity_id
_entity_poly.type
_entity_poly.pdbx_seq_one_letter_code
_entity_poly.pdbx_strand_id
1 'polypeptide(L)'
;DYYMQHFPERVKVIHQTNGGHGAAINAGLKVATGQYFKVVDSDDWLDAVSYQKVVDFLSLVSSKPSQLDLLVCNFVYDKQGSNHKKVMSYLNCLPQNQFFGWEKAKFPLGKYLLMHSI
;
A
#
# COMPACT_ATOMS: atom_id res chain seq x y z
N ASP A 1 12.29 19.53 3.72
CA ASP A 1 11.02 20.06 3.18
C ASP A 1 11.05 20.42 1.69
N TYR A 2 12.11 20.09 0.94
CA TYR A 2 12.25 20.42 -0.50
C TYR A 2 11.03 20.02 -1.36
N TYR A 3 10.55 18.78 -1.26
CA TYR A 3 9.40 18.31 -2.05
C TYR A 3 8.09 19.02 -1.72
N MET A 4 7.86 19.38 -0.46
CA MET A 4 6.70 20.17 -0.06
C MET A 4 6.75 21.57 -0.68
N GLN A 5 7.94 22.18 -0.77
CA GLN A 5 8.09 23.50 -1.41
C GLN A 5 7.78 23.44 -2.91
N HIS A 6 8.10 22.35 -3.60
CA HIS A 6 7.90 22.20 -5.04
C HIS A 6 6.52 21.63 -5.41
N PHE A 7 5.89 20.87 -4.50
CA PHE A 7 4.61 20.21 -4.73
C PHE A 7 3.66 20.37 -3.52
N PRO A 8 3.35 21.60 -3.08
CA PRO A 8 2.64 21.86 -1.82
C PRO A 8 1.23 21.25 -1.76
N GLU A 9 0.57 21.13 -2.92
CA GLU A 9 -0.76 20.52 -3.03
C GLU A 9 -0.75 18.97 -2.90
N ARG A 10 0.42 18.34 -3.10
CA ARG A 10 0.57 16.88 -3.12
C ARG A 10 1.38 16.34 -1.94
N VAL A 11 2.32 17.14 -1.44
CA VAL A 11 3.29 16.73 -0.41
C VAL A 11 3.13 17.62 0.81
N LYS A 12 2.73 17.02 1.92
CA LYS A 12 2.68 17.67 3.25
C LYS A 12 3.78 17.06 4.12
N VAL A 13 4.53 17.89 4.83
CA VAL A 13 5.53 17.43 5.81
C VAL A 13 5.00 17.64 7.22
N ILE A 14 5.13 16.62 8.07
CA ILE A 14 4.78 16.68 9.48
C ILE A 14 6.06 16.52 10.28
N HIS A 15 6.46 17.59 10.97
CA HIS A 15 7.56 17.54 11.94
C HIS A 15 7.00 17.17 13.31
N GLN A 16 7.52 16.10 13.91
CA GLN A 16 7.08 15.61 15.22
C GLN A 16 8.24 15.04 16.03
N THR A 17 8.09 14.98 17.35
CA THR A 17 8.99 14.22 18.21
C THR A 17 8.98 12.74 17.84
N ASN A 18 10.13 12.07 17.92
CA ASN A 18 10.23 10.65 17.59
C ASN A 18 9.30 9.81 18.49
N GLY A 19 8.36 9.11 17.85
CA GLY A 19 7.47 8.12 18.49
C GLY A 19 7.50 6.76 17.79
N GLY A 20 8.49 6.53 16.92
CA GLY A 20 8.60 5.32 16.11
C GLY A 20 7.67 5.27 14.89
N HIS A 21 7.75 4.16 14.16
CA HIS A 21 7.10 3.96 12.86
C HIS A 21 5.55 4.07 12.92
N GLY A 22 4.92 3.44 13.91
CA GLY A 22 3.46 3.53 14.07
C GLY A 22 2.98 4.95 14.39
N ALA A 23 3.75 5.74 15.14
CA ALA A 23 3.41 7.14 15.39
C ALA A 23 3.48 7.98 14.10
N ALA A 24 4.42 7.70 13.21
CA ALA A 24 4.51 8.35 11.90
C ALA A 24 3.31 8.02 11.01
N ILE A 25 2.91 6.75 10.92
CA ILE A 25 1.71 6.32 10.18
C ILE A 25 0.46 7.02 10.73
N ASN A 26 0.28 7.02 12.05
CA ASN A 26 -0.88 7.63 12.70
C ASN A 26 -0.94 9.14 12.48
N ALA A 27 0.21 9.83 12.45
CA ALA A 27 0.26 11.25 12.14
C ALA A 27 -0.15 11.53 10.69
N GLY A 28 0.33 10.72 9.74
CA GLY A 28 -0.08 10.79 8.33
C GLY A 28 -1.58 10.53 8.16
N LEU A 29 -2.12 9.49 8.81
CA LEU A 29 -3.53 9.12 8.73
C LEU A 29 -4.46 10.25 9.23
N LYS A 30 -4.07 10.95 10.31
CA LYS A 30 -4.86 12.08 10.87
C LYS A 30 -5.05 13.24 9.90
N VAL A 31 -4.12 13.44 8.96
CA VAL A 31 -4.18 14.55 7.99
C VAL A 31 -4.54 14.08 6.58
N ALA A 32 -4.70 12.78 6.38
CA ALA A 32 -5.05 12.19 5.10
C ALA A 32 -6.49 12.58 4.71
N THR A 33 -6.66 12.97 3.44
CA THR A 33 -7.96 13.40 2.89
C THR A 33 -8.41 12.52 1.71
N GLY A 34 -7.62 11.52 1.35
CA GLY A 34 -7.93 10.59 0.26
C GLY A 34 -8.95 9.53 0.69
N GLN A 35 -9.64 8.94 -0.28
CA GLN A 35 -10.59 7.84 -0.05
C GLN A 35 -9.89 6.54 0.34
N TYR A 36 -8.64 6.35 -0.09
CA TYR A 36 -7.79 5.23 0.26
C TYR A 36 -6.49 5.70 0.88
N PHE A 37 -5.89 4.83 1.68
CA PHE A 37 -4.63 5.09 2.39
C PHE A 37 -3.64 3.95 2.13
N LYS A 38 -2.42 4.30 1.70
CA LYS A 38 -1.32 3.37 1.45
C LYS A 38 -0.09 3.83 2.21
N VAL A 39 0.50 2.94 3.00
CA VAL A 39 1.80 3.17 3.64
C VAL A 39 2.91 2.72 2.68
N VAL A 40 3.94 3.56 2.57
CA VAL A 40 5.19 3.27 1.85
C VAL A 40 6.33 3.63 2.79
N ASP A 41 7.20 2.66 3.07
CA ASP A 41 8.35 2.88 3.95
C ASP A 41 9.42 3.72 3.26
N SER A 42 10.25 4.40 4.05
CA SER A 42 11.26 5.33 3.52
C SER A 42 12.36 4.66 2.70
N ASP A 43 12.53 3.35 2.87
CA ASP A 43 13.45 2.49 2.13
C ASP A 43 12.78 1.67 1.01
N ASP A 44 11.47 1.85 0.81
CA ASP A 44 10.69 1.24 -0.27
C ASP A 44 10.47 2.21 -1.44
N TRP A 45 10.10 1.64 -2.60
CA TRP A 45 9.69 2.40 -3.79
C TRP A 45 8.55 1.69 -4.52
N LEU A 46 7.81 2.44 -5.34
CA LEU A 46 6.69 1.94 -6.14
C LEU A 46 7.08 1.92 -7.62
N ASP A 47 6.82 0.80 -8.29
CA ASP A 47 6.91 0.73 -9.75
C ASP A 47 5.78 1.54 -10.39
N ALA A 48 6.15 2.51 -11.24
CA ALA A 48 5.20 3.46 -11.82
C ALA A 48 4.10 2.78 -12.65
N VAL A 49 4.47 1.77 -13.46
CA VAL A 49 3.52 1.07 -14.34
C VAL A 49 2.53 0.23 -13.53
N SER A 50 3.03 -0.48 -12.53
CA SER A 50 2.21 -1.33 -11.67
C SER A 50 1.31 -0.49 -10.76
N TYR A 51 1.83 0.59 -10.21
CA TYR A 51 1.06 1.47 -9.32
C TYR A 51 -0.01 2.26 -10.07
N GLN A 52 0.23 2.65 -11.33
CA GLN A 52 -0.82 3.26 -12.15
C GLN A 52 -2.05 2.36 -12.30
N LYS A 53 -1.85 1.05 -12.52
CA LYS A 53 -2.97 0.08 -12.58
C LYS A 53 -3.78 0.02 -11.28
N VAL A 54 -3.10 0.17 -10.14
CA VAL A 54 -3.75 0.24 -8.82
C VAL A 54 -4.60 1.49 -8.73
N VAL A 55 -4.05 2.66 -9.07
CA VAL A 55 -4.76 3.94 -9.05
C VAL A 55 -5.97 3.94 -10.00
N ASP A 56 -5.82 3.40 -11.20
CA ASP A 56 -6.90 3.29 -12.19
C ASP A 56 -8.05 2.41 -11.68
N PHE A 57 -7.70 1.27 -11.07
CA PHE A 57 -8.69 0.38 -10.46
C PHE A 57 -9.41 1.05 -9.30
N LEU A 58 -8.67 1.67 -8.37
CA LEU A 58 -9.25 2.40 -7.22
C LEU A 58 -10.19 3.52 -7.67
N SER A 59 -9.81 4.26 -8.73
CA SER A 59 -10.65 5.31 -9.31
C SER A 59 -11.95 4.75 -9.89
N LEU A 60 -11.87 3.61 -10.60
CA LEU A 60 -13.04 2.93 -11.16
C LEU A 60 -14.01 2.46 -10.08
N VAL A 61 -13.52 1.82 -9.02
CA VAL A 61 -14.37 1.26 -7.96
C VAL A 61 -14.94 2.34 -7.03
N SER A 62 -14.22 3.45 -6.84
CA SER A 62 -14.69 4.61 -6.06
C SER A 62 -15.95 5.24 -6.64
N SER A 63 -16.13 5.15 -7.95
CA SER A 63 -17.31 5.67 -8.66
C SER A 63 -18.56 4.81 -8.47
N LYS A 64 -18.43 3.63 -7.87
CA LYS A 64 -19.50 2.64 -7.71
C LYS A 64 -19.95 2.56 -6.24
N PRO A 65 -21.20 2.12 -5.96
CA PRO A 65 -21.66 1.87 -4.60
C PRO A 65 -20.98 0.67 -3.92
N SER A 66 -20.00 0.03 -4.56
CA SER A 66 -19.22 -1.07 -3.99
C SER A 66 -18.26 -0.56 -2.92
N GLN A 67 -18.35 -1.12 -1.71
CA GLN A 67 -17.38 -0.88 -0.64
C GLN A 67 -16.16 -1.78 -0.85
N LEU A 68 -15.13 -1.24 -1.52
CA LEU A 68 -13.80 -1.84 -1.46
C LEU A 68 -13.14 -1.40 -0.16
N ASP A 69 -13.01 -2.33 0.79
CA ASP A 69 -12.34 -2.04 2.06
C ASP A 69 -10.82 -2.22 2.00
N LEU A 70 -10.35 -3.16 1.17
CA LEU A 70 -8.95 -3.56 1.09
C LEU A 70 -8.58 -4.01 -0.33
N LEU A 71 -7.52 -3.43 -0.89
CA LEU A 71 -6.87 -3.91 -2.10
C LEU A 71 -5.54 -4.55 -1.73
N VAL A 72 -5.34 -5.82 -2.10
CA VAL A 72 -4.07 -6.52 -1.85
C VAL A 72 -3.28 -6.62 -3.16
N CYS A 73 -2.05 -6.13 -3.13
CA CYS A 73 -1.10 -6.24 -4.23
C CYS A 73 0.06 -7.16 -3.84
N ASN A 74 0.63 -7.85 -4.82
CA ASN A 74 1.92 -8.50 -4.63
C ASN A 74 3.00 -7.44 -4.45
N PHE A 75 4.05 -7.78 -3.72
CA PHE A 75 5.23 -6.93 -3.57
C PHE A 75 6.51 -7.75 -3.75
N VAL A 76 7.60 -7.06 -4.09
CA VAL A 76 8.90 -7.67 -4.37
C VAL A 76 9.86 -7.28 -3.27
N TYR A 77 10.43 -8.26 -2.58
CA TYR A 77 11.60 -8.00 -1.74
C TYR A 77 12.82 -7.79 -2.63
N ASP A 78 13.28 -6.55 -2.68
CA ASP A 78 14.49 -6.13 -3.38
C ASP A 78 15.53 -5.68 -2.35
N LYS A 79 16.41 -6.60 -1.93
CA LYS A 79 17.49 -6.28 -0.99
C LYS A 79 18.68 -5.71 -1.76
N GLN A 80 19.12 -4.50 -1.42
CA GLN A 80 20.33 -3.93 -2.00
C GLN A 80 21.51 -4.90 -1.82
N GLY A 81 22.17 -5.24 -2.93
CA GLY A 81 23.31 -6.17 -2.97
C GLY A 81 22.95 -7.64 -3.21
N SER A 82 21.67 -8.00 -3.37
CA SER A 82 21.25 -9.36 -3.73
C SER A 82 20.77 -9.45 -5.17
N ASN A 83 21.29 -10.41 -5.94
CA ASN A 83 20.79 -10.73 -7.29
C ASN A 83 19.46 -11.49 -7.26
N HIS A 84 19.00 -11.97 -6.10
CA HIS A 84 17.76 -12.73 -5.96
C HIS A 84 16.64 -11.83 -5.44
N LYS A 85 15.73 -11.45 -6.34
CA LYS A 85 14.46 -10.81 -5.97
C LYS A 85 13.47 -11.88 -5.52
N LYS A 86 12.89 -11.74 -4.33
CA LYS A 86 11.86 -12.65 -3.83
C LYS A 86 10.50 -12.00 -3.96
N VAL A 87 9.67 -12.51 -4.87
CA VAL A 87 8.28 -12.06 -5.02
C VAL A 87 7.44 -12.70 -3.91
N MET A 88 6.80 -11.87 -3.09
CA MET A 88 5.74 -12.35 -2.20
C MET A 88 4.44 -12.37 -2.96
N SER A 89 4.04 -13.60 -3.31
CA SER A 89 2.81 -13.87 -4.04
C SER A 89 1.70 -14.34 -3.09
N TYR A 90 0.53 -13.72 -3.24
CA TYR A 90 -0.72 -14.14 -2.60
C TYR A 90 -1.63 -14.97 -3.52
N LEU A 91 -1.15 -15.34 -4.72
CA LEU A 91 -1.96 -15.97 -5.78
C LEU A 91 -2.59 -17.32 -5.36
N ASN A 92 -1.97 -18.02 -4.40
CA ASN A 92 -2.46 -19.30 -3.88
C ASN A 92 -3.34 -19.14 -2.63
N CYS A 93 -3.45 -17.92 -2.09
CA CYS A 93 -4.15 -17.64 -0.84
C CYS A 93 -5.41 -16.80 -1.03
N LEU A 94 -5.44 -15.97 -2.08
CA LEU A 94 -6.50 -15.01 -2.35
C LEU A 94 -7.05 -15.19 -3.76
N PRO A 95 -8.38 -15.12 -3.96
CA PRO A 95 -8.97 -15.01 -5.28
C PRO A 95 -8.44 -13.77 -6.02
N GLN A 96 -8.26 -13.89 -7.33
CA GLN A 96 -7.70 -12.82 -8.17
C GLN A 96 -8.80 -12.11 -8.96
N ASN A 97 -8.59 -10.83 -9.25
CA ASN A 97 -9.41 -10.00 -10.15
C ASN A 97 -10.92 -10.03 -9.84
N GLN A 98 -11.29 -10.16 -8.57
CA GLN A 98 -12.67 -10.17 -8.13
C GLN A 98 -12.79 -9.65 -6.70
N PHE A 99 -13.97 -9.15 -6.35
CA PHE A 99 -14.32 -8.88 -4.97
C PHE A 99 -14.63 -10.19 -4.24
N PHE A 100 -14.12 -10.33 -3.02
CA PHE A 100 -14.38 -11.49 -2.18
C PHE A 100 -14.34 -11.07 -0.71
N GLY A 101 -15.07 -11.79 0.14
CA GLY A 101 -14.96 -11.63 1.58
C GLY A 101 -13.99 -12.65 2.19
N TRP A 102 -13.81 -12.54 3.51
CA TRP A 102 -12.88 -13.39 4.27
C TRP A 102 -13.16 -14.89 4.14
N GLU A 103 -14.39 -15.29 3.80
CA GLU A 103 -14.78 -16.69 3.57
C GLU A 103 -14.02 -17.36 2.42
N LYS A 104 -13.52 -16.59 1.45
CA LYS A 104 -12.72 -17.11 0.33
C LYS A 104 -11.21 -16.98 0.55
N ALA A 105 -10.77 -16.29 1.60
CA ALA A 105 -9.37 -16.11 1.91
C ALA A 105 -8.81 -17.36 2.60
N LYS A 106 -7.76 -17.97 2.02
CA LYS A 106 -7.13 -19.19 2.53
C LYS A 106 -5.65 -18.95 2.82
N PHE A 107 -5.34 -18.61 4.06
CA PHE A 107 -3.96 -18.41 4.52
C PHE A 107 -3.41 -19.68 5.17
N PRO A 108 -2.45 -20.38 4.55
CA PRO A 108 -1.74 -21.46 5.23
C PRO A 108 -0.87 -20.89 6.36
N LEU A 109 -0.50 -21.76 7.31
CA LEU A 109 0.33 -21.37 8.45
C LEU A 109 1.62 -20.66 7.96
N GLY A 110 1.89 -19.48 8.52
CA GLY A 110 3.04 -18.65 8.14
C GLY A 110 2.81 -17.68 6.96
N LYS A 111 1.60 -17.64 6.39
CA LYS A 111 1.19 -16.58 5.45
C LYS A 111 0.30 -15.57 6.17
N TYR A 112 0.70 -14.31 6.12
CA TYR A 112 -0.04 -13.19 6.68
C TYR A 112 0.01 -12.00 5.72
N LEU A 113 -0.98 -11.12 5.83
CA LEU A 113 -0.97 -9.85 5.13
C LEU A 113 0.06 -8.94 5.79
N LEU A 114 0.98 -8.44 4.98
CA LEU A 114 2.03 -7.51 5.41
C LEU A 114 1.64 -6.10 4.95
N MET A 115 2.07 -5.08 5.68
CA MET A 115 1.78 -3.69 5.31
C MET A 115 2.22 -3.35 3.87
N HIS A 116 3.35 -3.90 3.40
CA HIS A 116 3.82 -3.69 2.02
C HIS A 116 2.85 -4.26 0.96
N SER A 117 2.03 -5.25 1.33
CA SER A 117 1.03 -5.87 0.44
C SER A 117 -0.32 -5.15 0.39
N ILE A 118 -0.53 -4.16 1.27
CA ILE A 118 -1.81 -3.47 1.49
C ILE A 118 -1.68 -2.00 1.09
#